data_AF-A0A920LIG1-F1
#
_entry.id   AF-A0A920LIG1-F1
#
_cell.length_a   1.000
_cell.length_b   1.000
_cell.length_c   1.000
_cell.angle_alpha   90.00
_cell.angle_beta   90.00
_cell.angle_gamma   90.00
#
_symmetry.space_group_name_H-M   'P 1'
#
loop_
_entity.id
_entity.type
_entity.pdbx_description
1 polymer ?
#
loop_
_entity_poly.entity_id
_entity_poly.type
_entity_poly.pdbx_seq_one_letter_code
_entity_poly.pdbx_strand_id
1 'polypeptide(L)'
;MSEPKTIYDKIWESHLVYEDNNDCLLYIDRHLIHEVTSPQAFEGLRMSNRSVRKPLNALAVADHNIPTTDRSKGIGDQESELQIQTLEDNCNEFGSNT
;
A
#
# COMPACT_ATOMS: atom_id res chain seq x y z
N MET A 1 25.37 31.25 -6.74
CA MET A 1 23.99 30.86 -7.09
C MET A 1 23.85 29.39 -6.78
N SER A 2 22.73 28.92 -6.21
CA SER A 2 22.56 27.47 -5.99
C SER A 2 22.51 26.74 -7.33
N GLU A 3 23.02 25.51 -7.38
CA GLU A 3 22.87 24.68 -8.57
C GLU A 3 21.38 24.53 -8.94
N PRO A 4 21.04 24.62 -10.24
CA PRO A 4 19.67 24.39 -10.68
C PRO A 4 19.29 22.93 -10.44
N LYS A 5 18.19 22.72 -9.72
CA LYS A 5 17.65 21.41 -9.38
C LYS A 5 16.47 21.03 -10.29
N THR A 6 16.41 19.77 -10.70
CA THR A 6 15.27 19.20 -11.41
C THR A 6 14.04 19.09 -10.49
N ILE A 7 12.88 18.75 -11.05
CA ILE A 7 11.70 18.43 -10.22
C ILE A 7 11.94 17.17 -9.38
N TYR A 8 12.66 16.20 -9.94
CA TYR A 8 12.99 14.96 -9.24
C TYR A 8 13.81 15.24 -7.98
N ASP A 9 14.89 16.03 -8.10
CA ASP A 9 15.76 16.37 -6.96
C ASP A 9 14.97 17.08 -5.85
N LYS A 10 14.08 18.00 -6.24
CA LYS A 10 13.24 18.73 -5.28
C LYS A 10 12.29 17.80 -4.53
N ILE A 11 11.66 16.84 -5.23
CA ILE A 11 10.78 15.86 -4.59
C ILE A 11 11.60 14.95 -3.69
N TRP A 12 12.72 14.40 -4.17
CA TRP A 12 13.59 13.52 -3.38
C TRP A 12 14.07 14.19 -2.08
N GLU A 13 14.65 15.39 -2.19
CA GLU A 13 15.15 16.15 -1.05
C GLU A 13 14.05 16.49 -0.04
N SER A 14 12.81 16.74 -0.50
CA SER A 14 11.69 17.02 0.38
C SER A 14 11.23 15.81 1.21
N HIS A 15 11.61 14.59 0.82
CA HIS A 15 11.22 13.34 1.49
C HIS A 15 12.41 12.62 2.16
N LEU A 16 13.63 13.12 1.96
CA LEU A 16 14.83 12.61 2.60
C LEU A 16 14.84 13.01 4.08
N VAL A 17 14.73 12.02 4.97
CA VAL A 17 14.76 12.21 6.42
C VAL A 17 16.20 12.22 6.93
N TYR A 18 17.01 11.31 6.40
CA TYR A 18 18.41 11.14 6.80
C TYR A 18 19.16 10.40 5.69
N GLU A 19 20.44 10.71 5.52
CA GLU A 19 21.34 10.06 4.58
C GLU A 19 22.63 9.71 5.30
N ASP A 20 23.10 8.47 5.14
CA ASP A 20 24.37 7.99 5.68
C ASP A 20 25.13 7.19 4.64
N ASN A 21 26.27 7.73 4.21
CA ASN A 21 27.14 7.17 3.17
C ASN A 21 26.38 6.86 1.86
N ASN A 22 25.84 5.64 1.75
CA ASN A 22 25.14 5.12 0.58
C ASN A 22 23.67 4.74 0.88
N ASP A 23 23.21 4.91 2.12
CA ASP A 23 21.84 4.59 2.54
C ASP A 23 21.03 5.85 2.78
N CYS A 24 19.80 5.86 2.28
CA CYS A 24 18.85 6.95 2.45
C CYS A 24 17.64 6.47 3.24
N LEU A 25 17.30 7.19 4.30
CA LEU A 25 16.00 7.06 4.96
C LEU A 25 15.02 8.03 4.31
N LEU A 26 14.08 7.48 3.56
CA LEU A 26 12.99 8.23 2.94
C LEU A 26 11.72 8.08 3.76
N TYR A 27 10.95 9.17 3.84
CA TYR A 27 9.57 9.11 4.30
C TYR A 27 8.65 8.75 3.13
N ILE A 28 7.75 7.77 3.34
CA ILE A 28 6.76 7.36 2.34
C ILE A 28 5.38 7.88 2.75
N ASP A 29 4.84 8.79 1.95
CA ASP A 29 3.57 9.47 2.24
C ASP A 29 2.34 8.67 1.84
N ARG A 30 2.48 7.72 0.91
CA ARG A 30 1.37 6.92 0.42
C ARG A 30 1.78 5.50 0.09
N HIS A 31 0.98 4.56 0.56
CA HIS A 31 1.05 3.16 0.15
C HIS A 31 -0.17 2.85 -0.70
N LEU A 32 0.06 2.32 -1.90
CA LEU A 32 -1.01 1.77 -2.74
C LEU A 32 -0.93 0.26 -2.62
N ILE A 33 -2.01 -0.35 -2.16
CA ILE A 33 -2.09 -1.77 -1.83
C ILE A 33 -3.30 -2.39 -2.53
N HIS A 34 -3.21 -3.69 -2.81
CA HIS A 34 -4.22 -4.42 -3.58
C HIS A 34 -4.32 -5.88 -3.11
N GLU A 35 -5.41 -6.56 -3.51
CA GLU A 35 -5.88 -7.83 -2.97
C GLU A 35 -4.92 -9.02 -3.18
N VAL A 36 -3.98 -8.91 -4.12
CA VAL A 36 -3.10 -10.02 -4.50
C VAL A 36 -1.82 -10.09 -3.66
N THR A 37 -1.17 -8.95 -3.41
CA THR A 37 0.17 -8.90 -2.78
C THR A 37 0.18 -8.35 -1.36
N SER A 38 -0.88 -7.65 -0.98
CA SER A 38 -0.96 -6.99 0.31
C SER A 38 -1.29 -7.91 1.47
N PRO A 39 -2.01 -9.05 1.30
CA PRO A 39 -2.17 -10.03 2.38
C PRO A 39 -0.84 -10.46 3.02
N GLN A 40 0.21 -10.68 2.21
CA GLN A 40 1.54 -11.07 2.68
C GLN A 40 2.21 -9.94 3.47
N ALA A 41 2.00 -8.68 3.07
CA ALA A 41 2.53 -7.52 3.79
C ALA A 41 1.87 -7.36 5.17
N PHE A 42 0.55 -7.52 5.26
CA PHE A 42 -0.17 -7.50 6.54
C PHE A 42 0.21 -8.68 7.44
N GLU A 43 0.43 -9.87 6.87
CA GLU A 43 0.92 -11.00 7.65
C GLU A 43 2.31 -10.74 8.23
N GLY A 44 3.21 -10.13 7.44
CA GLY A 44 4.51 -9.69 7.94
C GLY A 44 4.41 -8.71 9.13
N LEU A 45 3.41 -7.82 9.12
CA LEU A 45 3.12 -6.93 10.24
C LEU A 45 2.67 -7.71 11.48
N ARG A 46 1.74 -8.67 11.34
CA ARG A 46 1.28 -9.53 12.45
C ARG A 46 2.41 -10.36 13.04
N MET A 47 3.16 -11.06 12.20
CA MET A 47 4.29 -11.89 12.63
C MET A 47 5.36 -11.07 13.37
N SER A 48 5.53 -9.81 12.98
CA SER A 48 6.47 -8.89 13.61
C SER A 48 5.88 -8.12 14.80
N ASN A 49 4.61 -8.36 15.15
CA ASN A 49 3.84 -7.62 16.14
C ASN A 49 3.90 -6.09 15.94
N ARG A 50 3.71 -5.64 14.69
CA ARG A 50 3.77 -4.23 14.28
C ARG A 50 2.40 -3.74 13.81
N SER A 51 2.07 -2.51 14.18
CA SER A 51 0.91 -1.78 13.66
C SER A 51 1.30 -0.91 12.45
N VAL A 52 0.34 -0.60 11.58
CA VAL A 52 0.52 0.43 10.55
C VAL A 52 0.62 1.81 11.23
N ARG A 53 1.73 2.53 11.01
CA ARG A 53 2.01 3.81 11.69
C ARG A 53 1.03 4.93 11.29
N LYS A 54 0.65 4.98 10.01
CA LYS A 54 -0.26 6.00 9.44
C LYS A 54 -1.27 5.31 8.51
N PRO A 55 -2.33 4.69 9.05
CA PRO A 55 -3.25 3.90 8.25
C PRO A 55 -3.94 4.69 7.12
N LEU A 56 -4.25 5.97 7.35
CA LEU A 56 -4.87 6.85 6.34
C LEU A 56 -3.95 7.16 5.13
N ASN A 57 -2.66 6.86 5.23
CA ASN A 57 -1.71 6.98 4.13
C ASN A 57 -1.72 5.73 3.22
N ALA A 58 -2.33 4.63 3.65
CA ALA A 58 -2.60 3.49 2.78
C ALA A 58 -3.94 3.66 2.07
N LEU A 59 -3.95 3.39 0.77
CA LEU A 59 -5.16 3.25 -0.04
C LEU A 59 -5.19 1.83 -0.60
N ALA A 60 -6.20 1.09 -0.19
CA ALA A 60 -6.49 -0.24 -0.71
C ALA A 60 -7.41 -0.15 -1.92
N VAL A 61 -7.10 -0.91 -2.96
CA VAL A 61 -7.93 -1.01 -4.16
C VAL A 61 -8.05 -2.48 -4.54
N ALA A 62 -9.28 -2.96 -4.71
CA ALA A 62 -9.55 -4.24 -5.33
C ALA A 62 -9.76 -4.03 -6.84
N ASP A 63 -8.75 -4.30 -7.65
CA ASP A 63 -8.74 -4.03 -9.10
C ASP A 63 -8.35 -5.22 -9.98
N HIS A 64 -7.78 -6.28 -9.41
CA HIS A 64 -7.31 -7.46 -10.15
C HIS A 64 -8.41 -8.54 -10.28
N ASN A 65 -9.23 -8.70 -9.23
CA ASN A 65 -10.16 -9.82 -9.08
C ASN A 65 -11.64 -9.43 -9.20
N ILE A 66 -11.91 -8.17 -9.53
CA ILE A 66 -13.27 -7.69 -9.81
C ILE A 66 -13.67 -8.06 -11.25
N PRO A 67 -14.77 -8.81 -11.46
CA PRO A 67 -15.24 -9.15 -12.80
C PRO A 67 -15.45 -7.90 -13.69
N THR A 68 -14.93 -7.97 -14.92
CA THR A 68 -15.12 -6.92 -15.94
C THR A 68 -16.42 -7.12 -16.72
N THR A 69 -17.05 -8.29 -16.62
CA THR A 69 -18.32 -8.64 -17.28
C THR A 69 -19.34 -9.16 -16.26
N ASP A 70 -20.62 -8.81 -16.48
CA ASP A 70 -21.78 -9.29 -15.70
C ASP A 70 -21.61 -9.24 -14.16
N ARG A 71 -21.23 -8.06 -13.65
CA ARG A 71 -21.04 -7.77 -12.21
C ARG A 71 -22.27 -8.05 -11.33
N SER A 72 -23.45 -8.21 -11.94
CA SER A 72 -24.69 -8.53 -11.24
C SER A 72 -24.64 -9.88 -10.53
N LYS A 73 -23.77 -10.79 -10.98
CA LYS A 73 -23.60 -12.14 -10.43
C LYS A 73 -22.56 -12.24 -9.32
N GLY A 74 -21.93 -11.13 -8.94
CA GLY A 74 -20.82 -11.14 -7.98
C GLY A 74 -19.57 -11.81 -8.54
N ILE A 75 -18.73 -12.33 -7.64
CA ILE A 75 -17.44 -12.96 -7.97
C ILE A 75 -17.64 -14.47 -7.97
N GLY A 76 -17.54 -15.09 -9.15
CA GLY A 76 -17.79 -16.53 -9.29
C GLY A 76 -16.59 -17.41 -8.90
N ASP A 77 -15.40 -16.84 -8.89
CA ASP A 77 -14.17 -17.53 -8.52
C ASP A 77 -13.89 -17.40 -7.02
N GLN A 78 -13.78 -18.54 -6.33
CA GLN A 78 -13.65 -18.58 -4.88
C GLN A 78 -12.32 -18.00 -4.39
N GLU A 79 -11.26 -18.14 -5.17
CA GLU A 79 -9.95 -17.57 -4.82
C GLU A 79 -9.99 -16.04 -4.89
N SER A 80 -10.60 -15.50 -5.96
CA SER A 80 -10.83 -14.07 -6.15
C SER A 80 -11.65 -13.47 -5.01
N GLU A 81 -12.73 -14.12 -4.61
CA GLU A 81 -13.57 -13.71 -3.48
C GLU A 81 -12.78 -13.71 -2.17
N LEU A 82 -12.00 -14.77 -1.91
CA LEU A 82 -11.15 -14.87 -0.73
C LEU A 82 -10.10 -13.76 -0.67
N GLN A 83 -9.44 -13.44 -1.78
CA GLN A 83 -8.41 -12.38 -1.82
C GLN A 83 -9.01 -11.00 -1.50
N ILE A 84 -10.21 -10.70 -2.02
CA ILE A 84 -10.90 -9.44 -1.75
C ILE A 84 -11.37 -9.38 -0.30
N GLN A 85 -11.98 -10.44 0.22
CA GLN A 85 -12.38 -10.51 1.62
C GLN A 85 -11.17 -10.33 2.54
N THR A 86 -10.05 -10.97 2.20
CA THR A 86 -8.80 -10.84 2.97
C THR A 86 -8.30 -9.40 2.97
N LEU A 87 -8.39 -8.67 1.84
CA LEU A 87 -8.04 -7.25 1.78
C LEU A 87 -8.94 -6.40 2.70
N GLU A 88 -10.26 -6.63 2.67
CA GLU A 88 -11.22 -5.92 3.54
C GLU A 88 -10.93 -6.18 5.02
N ASP A 89 -10.74 -7.44 5.40
CA ASP A 89 -10.44 -7.83 6.78
C ASP A 89 -9.14 -7.17 7.27
N ASN A 90 -8.11 -7.17 6.43
CA ASN A 90 -6.85 -6.48 6.72
C ASN A 90 -7.04 -4.97 6.89
N CYS A 91 -7.83 -4.33 6.03
CA CYS A 91 -8.09 -2.89 6.15
C CYS A 91 -8.85 -2.55 7.42
N ASN A 92 -9.82 -3.38 7.81
CA ASN A 92 -10.56 -3.25 9.06
C ASN A 92 -9.66 -3.45 10.29
N GLU A 93 -8.78 -4.46 10.25
CA GLU A 93 -7.84 -4.76 11.35
C GLU A 93 -6.81 -3.63 11.55
N PHE A 94 -6.26 -3.07 10.46
CA PHE A 94 -5.15 -2.12 10.53
C PHE A 94 -5.56 -0.65 10.32
N GLY A 95 -6.86 -0.37 10.09
CA GLY A 95 -7.44 0.97 9.96
C GLY A 95 -7.12 1.69 8.64
N SER A 96 -6.75 0.95 7.60
CA SER A 96 -6.41 1.52 6.28
C SER A 96 -7.66 1.99 5.54
N ASN A 97 -7.53 3.00 4.68
CA ASN A 97 -8.66 3.44 3.84
C ASN A 97 -8.90 2.41 2.72
N THR A 98 -10.15 1.94 2.63
CA THR A 98 -10.73 1.25 1.47
C THR A 98 -11.39 2.25 0.54
#